data_AF-A0A1W9XAJ2-F1
#
_entry.id   AF-A0A1W9XAJ2-F1
#
_cell.length_a   1.000
_cell.length_b   1.000
_cell.length_c   1.000
_cell.angle_alpha   90.00
_cell.angle_beta   90.00
_cell.angle_gamma   90.00
#
_symmetry.space_group_name_H-M   'P 1'
#
loop_
_entity.id
_entity.type
_entity.pdbx_description
1 polymer ?
#
loop_
_entity_poly.entity_id
_entity_poly.type
_entity_poly.pdbx_seq_one_letter_code
_entity_poly.pdbx_strand_id
1 'polypeptide(L)'
;MTDNSDAFDIIREIMNIGIGEAADALSKLINARVTIKIPDVRIMQTRDVHKYIRDALESLGFIFLRISPAPSRERPFCFTQKPVPFLS
;
A
#
# COMPACT_ATOMS: atom_id res chain seq x y z
N MET A 1 -27.95 -14.91 -12.54
CA MET A 1 -26.84 -14.07 -13.03
C MET A 1 -25.81 -14.09 -11.92
N THR A 2 -24.82 -14.97 -12.03
CA THR A 2 -23.71 -15.07 -11.06
C THR A 2 -22.46 -15.11 -11.91
N ASP A 3 -22.11 -13.96 -12.45
CA ASP A 3 -20.85 -13.82 -13.16
C ASP A 3 -19.81 -13.36 -12.14
N ASN A 4 -18.71 -14.10 -12.01
CA ASN A 4 -17.62 -13.73 -11.10
C ASN A 4 -17.13 -12.30 -11.37
N SER A 5 -17.32 -11.79 -12.59
CA SER A 5 -17.07 -10.40 -13.01
C SER A 5 -17.67 -9.37 -12.05
N ASP A 6 -18.91 -9.56 -11.58
CA ASP A 6 -19.60 -8.54 -10.77
C ASP A 6 -18.89 -8.33 -9.43
N ALA A 7 -18.45 -9.41 -8.79
CA ALA A 7 -17.72 -9.35 -7.53
C ALA A 7 -16.34 -8.70 -7.69
N PHE A 8 -15.66 -8.97 -8.80
CA PHE A 8 -14.36 -8.36 -9.12
C PHE A 8 -14.47 -6.86 -9.37
N ASP A 9 -15.47 -6.45 -10.13
CA ASP A 9 -15.72 -5.04 -10.43
C ASP A 9 -16.08 -4.26 -9.16
N ILE A 10 -16.87 -4.86 -8.26
CA ILE A 10 -17.17 -4.29 -6.95
C ILE A 10 -15.88 -4.10 -6.12
N ILE A 11 -15.01 -5.10 -6.05
CA ILE A 11 -13.75 -5.00 -5.28
C ILE A 11 -12.85 -3.92 -5.88
N ARG A 12 -12.76 -3.85 -7.21
CA ARG A 12 -12.00 -2.82 -7.91
C ARG A 12 -12.52 -1.42 -7.59
N GLU A 13 -13.83 -1.23 -7.55
CA GLU A 13 -14.43 0.06 -7.25
C GLU A 13 -14.21 0.48 -5.79
N ILE A 14 -14.36 -0.45 -4.83
CA ILE A 14 -14.05 -0.20 -3.42
C ILE A 14 -12.57 0.20 -3.26
N MET A 15 -11.67 -0.51 -3.94
CA MET A 15 -10.24 -0.19 -3.94
C MET A 15 -9.95 1.19 -4.55
N ASN A 16 -10.59 1.56 -5.65
CA ASN A 16 -10.45 2.89 -6.25
C ASN A 16 -10.84 4.01 -5.29
N ILE A 17 -11.95 3.84 -4.57
CA ILE A 17 -12.41 4.81 -3.57
C ILE A 17 -11.39 4.94 -2.43
N GLY A 18 -10.98 3.82 -1.84
CA GLY A 18 -10.02 3.84 -0.71
C GLY A 18 -8.65 4.41 -1.10
N ILE A 19 -8.18 4.12 -2.33
CA ILE A 19 -6.95 4.69 -2.86
C ILE A 19 -7.09 6.18 -3.13
N GLY A 20 -8.23 6.64 -3.64
CA GLY A 20 -8.51 8.06 -3.84
C GLY A 20 -8.43 8.85 -2.53
N GLU A 21 -9.04 8.32 -1.46
CA GLU A 21 -8.97 8.91 -0.13
C GLU A 21 -7.53 8.93 0.41
N ALA A 22 -6.80 7.83 0.29
CA ALA A 22 -5.41 7.75 0.71
C ALA A 22 -4.51 8.72 -0.09
N ALA A 23 -4.74 8.86 -1.40
CA ALA A 23 -4.02 9.79 -2.25
C ALA A 23 -4.28 11.25 -1.85
N ASP A 24 -5.53 11.60 -1.54
CA ASP A 24 -5.90 12.94 -1.08
C ASP A 24 -5.28 13.27 0.28
N ALA A 25 -5.37 12.35 1.26
CA ALA A 25 -4.74 12.51 2.56
C ALA A 25 -3.21 12.66 2.43
N LEU A 26 -2.58 11.83 1.59
CA LEU A 26 -1.15 11.92 1.33
C LEU A 26 -0.79 13.24 0.64
N SER A 27 -1.57 13.66 -0.35
CA SER A 27 -1.35 14.92 -1.08
C SER A 27 -1.37 16.13 -0.14
N LYS A 28 -2.31 16.16 0.81
CA LYS A 28 -2.38 17.18 1.86
C LYS A 28 -1.19 17.13 2.81
N LEU A 29 -0.74 15.92 3.17
CA LEU A 29 0.39 15.73 4.08
C LEU A 29 1.71 16.23 3.47
N ILE A 30 1.96 15.94 2.19
CA ILE A 30 3.21 16.31 1.50
C ILE A 30 3.11 17.62 0.70
N ASN A 31 1.93 18.26 0.70
CA ASN A 31 1.61 19.47 -0.07
C ASN A 31 2.01 19.36 -1.56
N ALA A 32 1.83 18.18 -2.15
CA ALA A 32 2.12 17.92 -3.55
C ALA A 32 1.03 17.04 -4.16
N ARG A 33 0.77 17.20 -5.46
CA ARG A 33 -0.22 16.36 -6.16
C ARG A 33 0.26 14.91 -6.19
N VAL A 34 -0.53 14.02 -5.60
CA VAL A 34 -0.32 12.58 -5.67
C VAL A 34 -1.27 11.99 -6.71
N THR A 35 -0.76 11.15 -7.59
CA THR A 35 -1.58 10.37 -8.53
C THR A 35 -1.25 8.90 -8.35
N ILE A 36 -2.23 8.13 -7.90
CA ILE A 36 -2.10 6.68 -7.72
C ILE A 36 -2.84 6.02 -8.88
N LYS A 37 -2.20 5.08 -9.57
CA LYS A 37 -2.86 4.30 -10.62
C LYS A 37 -3.78 3.25 -9.98
N ILE A 38 -4.92 3.02 -10.62
CA ILE A 38 -5.86 1.97 -10.23
C ILE A 38 -5.13 0.62 -10.17
N PRO A 39 -5.24 -0.14 -9.07
CA PRO A 39 -4.59 -1.43 -8.94
C PRO A 39 -5.22 -2.48 -9.86
N ASP A 40 -4.41 -3.45 -10.30
CA ASP A 40 -4.90 -4.65 -10.96
C ASP A 40 -5.31 -5.69 -9.90
N VAL A 41 -6.48 -6.30 -10.05
CA VAL A 41 -7.05 -7.25 -9.07
C VAL A 41 -6.98 -8.64 -9.69
N ARG A 42 -6.28 -9.57 -9.00
CA ARG A 42 -6.11 -10.95 -9.47
C ARG A 42 -6.39 -11.93 -8.34
N ILE A 43 -7.19 -12.96 -8.61
CA ILE A 43 -7.30 -14.11 -7.71
C ILE A 43 -6.12 -15.03 -7.97
N MET A 44 -5.41 -15.39 -6.91
CA MET A 44 -4.32 -16.36 -6.93
C MET A 44 -4.43 -17.27 -5.71
N GLN A 45 -3.81 -18.45 -5.78
CA GLN A 45 -3.81 -19.34 -4.63
C GLN A 45 -2.86 -18.81 -3.56
N THR A 46 -3.21 -18.99 -2.29
CA THR A 46 -2.43 -18.46 -1.15
C THR A 46 -0.96 -18.87 -1.20
N ARG A 47 -0.66 -20.07 -1.70
CA ARG A 47 0.72 -20.57 -1.85
C ARG A 47 1.55 -19.78 -2.86
N ASP A 48 0.91 -19.18 -3.87
CA ASP A 48 1.59 -18.48 -4.96
C ASP A 48 1.87 -17.01 -4.60
N VAL A 49 1.14 -16.45 -3.62
CA VAL A 49 1.27 -15.06 -3.16
C VAL A 49 2.69 -14.76 -2.69
N HIS A 50 3.30 -15.66 -1.92
CA HIS A 50 4.66 -15.42 -1.41
C HIS A 50 5.65 -15.26 -2.56
N LYS A 51 5.63 -16.19 -3.53
CA LYS A 51 6.55 -16.15 -4.66
C LYS A 51 6.33 -14.89 -5.49
N TYR A 52 5.07 -14.58 -5.81
CA TYR A 52 4.72 -13.38 -6.57
C TYR A 52 5.25 -12.09 -5.91
N ILE A 53 5.05 -11.95 -4.59
CA ILE A 53 5.58 -10.80 -3.86
C ILE A 53 7.10 -10.81 -3.96
N ARG A 54 7.78 -11.91 -3.61
CA ARG A 54 9.25 -11.98 -3.63
C ARG A 54 9.84 -11.54 -4.97
N ASP A 55 9.35 -12.13 -6.07
CA ASP A 55 9.82 -11.84 -7.43
C ASP A 55 9.58 -10.37 -7.80
N ALA A 56 8.44 -9.79 -7.38
CA ALA A 56 8.13 -8.38 -7.62
C ALA A 56 9.00 -7.40 -6.81
N LEU A 57 9.59 -7.84 -5.69
CA LEU A 57 10.37 -6.99 -4.80
C LEU A 57 11.88 -7.03 -5.07
N GLU A 58 12.39 -7.94 -5.90
CA GLU A 58 13.83 -8.13 -6.14
C GLU A 58 14.55 -6.88 -6.70
N SER A 59 13.83 -5.90 -7.28
CA SER A 59 14.41 -4.69 -7.87
C SER A 59 13.94 -3.37 -7.25
N LEU A 60 13.21 -3.38 -6.13
CA LEU A 60 12.60 -2.19 -5.53
C LEU A 60 13.20 -1.87 -4.15
N GLY A 61 13.52 -0.59 -3.91
CA GLY A 61 13.87 -0.10 -2.58
C GLY A 61 12.63 0.10 -1.71
N PHE A 62 12.65 -0.38 -0.47
CA PHE A 62 11.50 -0.28 0.45
C PHE A 62 11.73 0.75 1.55
N ILE A 63 10.67 1.51 1.87
CA ILE A 63 10.61 2.35 3.07
C ILE A 63 9.65 1.68 4.05
N PHE A 64 10.17 1.20 5.18
CA PHE A 64 9.34 0.61 6.24
C PHE A 64 8.93 1.70 7.23
N LEU A 65 7.63 1.97 7.32
CA LEU A 65 7.07 2.93 8.28
C LEU A 65 6.48 2.17 9.47
N ARG A 66 7.17 2.20 10.61
CA ARG A 66 6.63 1.66 11.86
C ARG A 66 5.81 2.73 12.58
N ILE A 67 4.49 2.62 12.54
CA ILE A 67 3.61 3.43 13.38
C ILE A 67 3.55 2.76 14.75
N SER A 68 4.12 3.40 15.77
CA SER A 68 4.00 2.95 17.16
C SER A 68 2.96 3.84 17.86
N PRO A 69 2.03 3.27 18.66
CA PRO A 69 1.11 4.08 19.43
C PRO A 69 1.91 4.99 20.37
N ALA A 70 1.64 6.29 20.32
CA ALA A 70 2.29 7.24 21.21
C ALA A 70 1.75 7.04 22.64
N PRO A 71 2.60 6.84 23.65
CA PRO A 71 2.17 6.98 25.04
C PRO A 71 1.70 8.42 25.24
N SER A 72 0.60 8.56 25.97
CA SER A 72 -0.25 9.74 26.06
C SER A 72 0.45 11.08 26.34
N ARG A 73 -0.19 12.14 25.83
CA ARG A 73 0.06 13.58 26.00
C ARG A 73 1.32 14.13 25.32
N GLU A 74 1.07 14.60 24.09
CA GLU A 74 1.75 15.73 23.43
C GLU A 74 3.24 15.57 23.14
N ARG A 75 3.64 14.71 22.18
CA ARG A 75 4.95 14.85 21.46
C ARG A 75 4.86 14.38 20.00
N PRO A 76 5.65 14.97 19.07
CA PRO A 76 5.54 14.76 17.63
C PRO A 76 5.84 13.33 17.19
N PHE A 77 5.25 12.91 16.06
CA PHE A 77 5.53 11.64 15.40
C PHE A 77 7.03 11.55 15.07
N CYS A 78 7.77 10.71 15.79
CA CYS A 78 9.16 10.39 15.46
C CYS A 78 9.19 9.27 14.42
N PHE A 79 9.60 9.62 13.20
CA PHE A 79 9.93 8.64 12.16
C PHE A 79 11.39 8.24 12.29
N THR A 80 11.64 6.95 12.51
CA THR A 80 12.99 6.38 12.44
C THR A 80 13.03 5.47 11.22
N GLN A 81 13.87 5.82 10.25
CA GLN A 81 14.16 4.99 9.09
C GLN A 81 15.40 4.16 9.45
N LYS A 82 15.26 2.83 9.55
CA LYS A 82 16.43 1.95 9.56
C LYS A 82 16.98 1.88 8.14
N PRO A 83 18.29 2.11 7.92
CA PRO A 83 18.89 1.88 6.62
C PRO A 83 18.70 0.41 6.25
N VAL A 84 18.08 0.16 5.10
CA VAL A 84 17.99 -1.18 4.54
C VAL A 84 19.38 -1.50 4.00
N PRO A 85 20.08 -2.55 4.49
CA PRO A 85 21.33 -2.94 3.89
C PRO A 85 21.05 -3.29 2.43
N PHE A 86 21.69 -2.57 1.51
CA PHE A 86 21.73 -2.97 0.11
C PHE A 86 22.29 -4.40 0.08
N LEU A 87 21.51 -5.35 -0.43
CA LEU A 87 22.03 -6.67 -0.76
C LEU A 87 23.22 -6.44 -1.71
N SER A 88 24.43 -6.78 -1.23
CA SER A 88 25.58 -7.07 -2.09
C SER A 88 25.56 -8.54 -2.47
#